data_AF-A0AAU1HYZ7-F1
#
_entry.id   AF-A0AAU1HYZ7-F1
#
_cell.length_a   1.000
_cell.length_b   1.000
_cell.length_c   1.000
_cell.angle_alpha   90.00
_cell.angle_beta   90.00
_cell.angle_gamma   90.00
#
_symmetry.space_group_name_H-M   'P 1'
#
loop_
_entity.id
_entity.type
_entity.pdbx_description
1 polymer ?
#
loop_
_entity_poly.entity_id
_entity_poly.type
_entity_poly.pdbx_seq_one_letter_code
_entity_poly.pdbx_strand_id
1 'polypeptide(L)'
;MVKASALLAEEEVDLLRRALVEWGGPARCNDQLAAGMGFADAQDLLDQCDRLRKELAEDAALGPADWARTLLATEIVFVSDLAGSGADWATTTGRSDEATITMLRQIQRKLARTVSPFYGKRPTA
;
A
#
# COMPACT_ATOMS: atom_id res chain seq x y z
N MET A 1 -17.67 0.62 2.54
CA MET A 1 -16.49 0.16 3.30
C MET A 1 -16.53 -1.35 3.37
N VAL A 2 -15.38 -2.03 3.37
CA VAL A 2 -15.31 -3.51 3.39
C VAL A 2 -14.07 -3.97 4.15
N LYS A 3 -14.19 -5.06 4.89
CA LYS A 3 -13.11 -5.65 5.69
C LYS A 3 -12.04 -6.28 4.80
N ALA A 4 -10.82 -6.38 5.32
CA ALA A 4 -9.70 -6.97 4.61
C ALA A 4 -9.91 -8.48 4.38
N SER A 5 -10.34 -9.19 5.43
CA SER A 5 -10.60 -10.64 5.41
C SER A 5 -11.71 -11.06 4.42
N ALA A 6 -12.60 -10.12 4.05
CA ALA A 6 -13.63 -10.36 3.06
C ALA A 6 -13.12 -10.31 1.61
N LEU A 7 -11.94 -9.71 1.38
CA LEU A 7 -11.36 -9.51 0.04
C LEU A 7 -10.03 -10.24 -0.16
N LEU A 8 -9.20 -10.32 0.88
CA LEU A 8 -7.81 -10.75 0.82
C LEU A 8 -7.55 -11.89 1.80
N ALA A 9 -6.60 -12.75 1.45
CA ALA A 9 -6.04 -13.75 2.35
C ALA A 9 -5.10 -13.09 3.38
N GLU A 10 -4.83 -13.78 4.49
CA GLU A 10 -3.97 -13.27 5.56
C GLU A 10 -2.57 -12.86 5.06
N GLU A 11 -1.93 -13.70 4.25
CA GLU A 11 -0.61 -13.39 3.67
C GLU A 11 -0.60 -12.14 2.77
N GLU A 12 -1.71 -11.90 2.07
CA GLU A 12 -1.87 -10.71 1.22
C GLU A 12 -2.05 -9.45 2.08
N VAL A 13 -2.80 -9.55 3.18
CA VAL A 13 -2.93 -8.46 4.16
C VAL A 13 -1.58 -8.17 4.81
N ASP A 14 -0.81 -9.20 5.16
CA ASP A 14 0.52 -9.04 5.72
C ASP A 14 1.51 -8.41 4.76
N LEU A 15 1.41 -8.72 3.46
CA LEU A 15 2.19 -8.02 2.44
C LEU A 15 1.88 -6.52 2.43
N LEU A 16 0.61 -6.12 2.42
CA LEU A 16 0.21 -4.71 2.45
C LEU A 16 0.70 -4.02 3.73
N ARG A 17 0.52 -4.66 4.88
CA ARG A 17 0.99 -4.13 6.18
C ARG A 17 2.50 -3.94 6.19
N ARG A 18 3.26 -4.89 5.64
CA ARG A 18 4.71 -4.79 5.55
C ARG A 18 5.13 -3.65 4.62
N ALA A 19 4.49 -3.52 3.46
CA ALA A 19 4.78 -2.45 2.51
C ALA A 19 4.59 -1.06 3.13
N LEU A 20 3.52 -0.86 3.92
CA LEU A 20 3.28 0.41 4.61
C LEU A 20 4.37 0.78 5.62
N VAL A 21 5.03 -0.20 6.25
CA VAL A 21 6.14 0.05 7.19
C VAL A 21 7.36 0.62 6.47
N GLU A 22 7.63 0.21 5.23
CA GLU A 22 8.82 0.64 4.50
C GLU A 22 8.83 2.15 4.18
N TRP A 23 7.66 2.81 4.19
CA TRP A 23 7.56 4.27 4.09
C TRP A 23 8.13 5.02 5.30
N GLY A 24 8.14 4.40 6.48
CA GLY A 24 8.83 4.91 7.68
C GLY A 24 10.30 4.52 7.74
N GLY A 25 10.83 3.83 6.72
CA GLY A 25 12.18 3.29 6.68
C GLY A 25 12.98 3.78 5.45
N PRO A 26 13.45 2.88 4.57
CA PRO A 26 14.36 3.23 3.48
C PRO A 26 13.72 4.06 2.36
N ALA A 27 12.38 4.01 2.23
CA ALA A 27 11.68 4.75 1.20
C ALA A 27 11.72 6.27 1.45
N ARG A 28 11.71 7.04 0.36
CA ARG A 28 11.83 8.50 0.40
C ARG A 28 10.68 9.11 -0.37
N CYS A 29 9.71 9.66 0.36
CA CYS A 29 8.60 10.37 -0.22
C CYS A 29 8.77 11.89 -0.07
N ASN A 30 8.45 12.64 -1.12
CA ASN A 30 8.24 14.07 -1.04
C ASN A 30 6.74 14.39 -1.09
N ASP A 31 6.37 15.65 -0.80
CA ASP A 31 4.97 16.06 -0.74
C ASP A 31 4.23 15.85 -2.07
N GLN A 32 4.92 16.02 -3.20
CA GLN A 32 4.32 15.84 -4.53
C GLN A 32 3.94 14.37 -4.79
N LEU A 33 4.83 13.44 -4.44
CA LEU A 33 4.58 12.02 -4.57
C LEU A 33 3.48 11.57 -3.59
N ALA A 34 3.55 12.02 -2.34
CA ALA A 34 2.52 11.74 -1.34
C ALA A 34 1.14 12.26 -1.79
N ALA A 35 1.08 13.48 -2.31
CA ALA A 35 -0.13 14.05 -2.89
C ALA A 35 -0.63 13.22 -4.09
N GLY A 36 0.26 12.77 -4.97
CA GLY A 36 -0.07 11.87 -6.08
C GLY A 36 -0.70 10.55 -5.62
N MET A 37 -0.23 10.01 -4.49
CA MET A 37 -0.79 8.79 -3.89
C MET A 37 -2.10 9.02 -3.11
N GLY A 38 -2.53 10.27 -2.93
CA GLY A 38 -3.79 10.60 -2.25
C GLY A 38 -3.66 11.01 -0.79
N PHE A 39 -2.43 11.23 -0.30
CA PHE A 39 -2.15 11.82 1.01
C PHE A 39 -2.10 13.35 0.91
N ALA A 40 -2.09 14.06 2.03
CA ALA A 40 -1.97 15.52 2.04
C ALA A 40 -0.55 15.98 1.68
N ASP A 41 0.45 15.38 2.34
CA ASP A 41 1.88 15.64 2.23
C ASP A 41 2.68 14.43 2.71
N ALA A 42 4.02 14.53 2.77
CA ALA A 42 4.86 13.41 3.20
C ALA A 42 4.65 13.01 4.67
N GLN A 43 4.23 13.93 5.55
CA GLN A 43 3.97 13.60 6.94
C GLN A 43 2.63 12.85 7.08
N ASP A 44 1.58 13.32 6.39
CA ASP A 44 0.30 12.62 6.34
C ASP A 44 0.46 11.21 5.76
N LEU A 45 1.34 10.99 4.77
CA LEU A 45 1.66 9.64 4.30
C LEU A 45 2.09 8.72 5.46
N LEU A 46 3.01 9.16 6.33
CA LEU A 46 3.51 8.35 7.44
C LEU A 46 2.39 8.07 8.45
N ASP A 47 1.65 9.11 8.84
CA ASP A 47 0.56 9.01 9.80
C ASP A 47 -0.55 8.06 9.29
N GLN A 48 -0.89 8.16 8.00
CA GLN A 48 -1.88 7.29 7.37
C GLN A 48 -1.34 5.86 7.17
N CYS A 49 -0.07 5.66 6.87
CA CYS A 49 0.52 4.32 6.80
C CYS A 49 0.38 3.59 8.14
N ASP A 50 0.64 4.27 9.25
CA ASP A 50 0.46 3.70 10.59
C ASP A 50 -1.01 3.41 10.90
N ARG A 51 -1.92 4.34 10.59
CA ARG A 51 -3.38 4.11 10.74
C ARG A 51 -3.85 2.91 9.92
N LEU A 52 -3.55 2.89 8.63
CA LEU A 52 -4.00 1.85 7.70
C LEU A 52 -3.42 0.48 8.08
N ARG A 53 -2.16 0.43 8.52
CA ARG A 53 -1.52 -0.80 9.00
C ARG A 53 -2.24 -1.36 10.23
N LYS A 54 -2.67 -0.49 11.15
CA LYS A 54 -3.45 -0.88 12.32
C LYS A 54 -4.84 -1.38 11.92
N GLU A 55 -5.53 -0.64 11.05
CA GLU A 55 -6.87 -1.03 10.56
C GLU A 55 -6.85 -2.37 9.80
N LEU A 56 -5.83 -2.62 8.99
CA LEU A 56 -5.61 -3.92 8.34
C LEU A 56 -5.36 -5.03 9.36
N ALA A 57 -4.59 -4.76 10.42
CA ALA A 57 -4.31 -5.73 11.49
C ALA A 57 -5.55 -6.08 12.32
N GLU A 58 -6.45 -5.11 12.51
CA GLU A 58 -7.69 -5.25 13.27
C GLU A 58 -8.87 -5.74 12.40
N ASP A 59 -8.63 -6.03 11.12
CA ASP A 59 -9.64 -6.37 10.12
C ASP A 59 -10.81 -5.35 10.08
N ALA A 60 -10.44 -4.07 10.25
CA ALA A 60 -11.38 -2.97 10.17
C ALA A 60 -11.88 -2.78 8.73
N ALA A 61 -13.10 -2.24 8.59
CA ALA A 61 -13.65 -1.96 7.28
C ALA A 61 -13.01 -0.71 6.68
N LEU A 62 -12.34 -0.84 5.53
CA LEU A 62 -11.71 0.28 4.83
C LEU A 62 -12.62 0.86 3.75
N GLY A 63 -12.48 2.17 3.51
CA GLY A 63 -13.12 2.87 2.40
C GLY A 63 -12.42 2.61 1.07
N PRO A 64 -13.09 2.82 -0.08
CA PRO A 64 -12.48 2.69 -1.41
C PRO A 64 -11.20 3.53 -1.59
N ALA A 65 -11.19 4.77 -1.09
CA ALA A 65 -10.02 5.65 -1.18
C ALA A 65 -8.82 5.10 -0.37
N ASP A 66 -9.08 4.56 0.82
CA ASP A 66 -8.04 3.95 1.67
C ASP A 66 -7.48 2.66 1.05
N TRP A 67 -8.33 1.86 0.41
CA TRP A 67 -7.86 0.72 -0.40
C TRP A 67 -6.97 1.17 -1.56
N ALA A 68 -7.35 2.24 -2.26
CA ALA A 68 -6.56 2.77 -3.37
C ALA A 68 -5.21 3.36 -2.90
N ARG A 69 -5.20 4.11 -1.79
CA ARG A 69 -3.97 4.61 -1.15
C ARG A 69 -3.04 3.47 -0.75
N THR A 70 -3.58 2.45 -0.07
CA THR A 70 -2.82 1.27 0.38
C THR A 70 -2.20 0.54 -0.79
N LEU A 71 -2.98 0.30 -1.86
CA LEU A 71 -2.51 -0.40 -3.04
C LEU A 71 -1.42 0.38 -3.77
N LEU A 72 -1.64 1.67 -4.04
CA LEU A 72 -0.69 2.50 -4.79
C LEU A 72 0.61 2.72 -3.99
N ALA A 73 0.50 2.95 -2.68
CA ALA A 73 1.65 3.06 -1.79
C ALA A 73 2.47 1.75 -1.79
N THR A 74 1.81 0.59 -1.80
CA THR A 74 2.47 -0.72 -1.90
C THR A 74 3.19 -0.91 -3.23
N GLU A 75 2.54 -0.55 -4.34
CA GLU A 75 3.11 -0.68 -5.69
C GLU A 75 4.40 0.14 -5.83
N ILE A 76 4.39 1.39 -5.35
CA ILE A 76 5.54 2.29 -5.45
C ILE A 76 6.67 1.85 -4.52
N VAL A 77 6.35 1.53 -3.25
CA VAL A 77 7.39 1.21 -2.26
C VAL A 77 8.09 -0.11 -2.57
N PHE A 78 7.38 -1.06 -3.17
CA PHE A 78 7.96 -2.33 -3.59
C PHE A 78 8.87 -2.16 -4.82
N VAL A 79 8.41 -1.50 -5.88
CA VAL A 79 9.09 -1.58 -7.19
C VAL A 79 10.15 -0.48 -7.38
N SER A 80 10.00 0.67 -6.71
CA SER A 80 10.85 1.83 -6.98
C SER A 80 12.11 1.84 -6.12
N ASP A 81 13.28 1.95 -6.74
CA ASP A 81 14.52 2.31 -6.05
C ASP A 81 14.67 3.83 -5.85
N LEU A 82 13.96 4.62 -6.67
CA LEU A 82 14.07 6.07 -6.65
C LEU A 82 13.32 6.68 -5.46
N ALA A 83 12.14 6.14 -5.17
CA ALA A 83 11.25 6.64 -4.11
C ALA A 83 10.88 5.58 -3.08
N GLY A 84 10.94 4.31 -3.46
CA GLY A 84 10.56 3.18 -2.62
C GLY A 84 11.77 2.50 -1.99
N SER A 85 11.60 1.20 -1.77
CA SER A 85 12.53 0.32 -1.09
C SER A 85 12.97 -0.85 -1.97
N GLY A 86 12.88 -0.74 -3.30
CA GLY A 86 13.09 -1.88 -4.22
C GLY A 86 14.40 -2.65 -3.97
N ALA A 87 15.53 -1.95 -3.97
CA ALA A 87 16.85 -2.53 -3.73
C ALA A 87 17.00 -3.15 -2.33
N ASP A 88 16.26 -2.62 -1.35
CA ASP A 88 16.28 -3.07 0.04
C ASP A 88 15.19 -4.10 0.35
N TRP A 89 14.23 -4.33 -0.56
CA TRP A 89 12.97 -5.02 -0.29
C TRP A 89 13.18 -6.43 0.24
N ALA A 90 14.03 -7.21 -0.43
CA ALA A 90 14.34 -8.57 0.00
C ALA A 90 15.05 -8.60 1.36
N THR A 91 15.86 -7.59 1.66
CA THR A 91 16.60 -7.48 2.93
C THR A 91 15.70 -7.05 4.08
N THR A 92 14.83 -6.07 3.86
CA THR A 92 13.97 -5.52 4.92
C THR A 92 12.75 -6.40 5.16
N THR A 93 12.15 -6.96 4.11
CA THR A 93 10.90 -7.74 4.19
C THR A 93 11.12 -9.26 4.23
N GLY A 94 12.28 -9.75 3.79
CA GLY A 94 12.55 -11.18 3.62
C GLY A 94 11.84 -11.82 2.43
N ARG A 95 11.23 -11.03 1.54
CA ARG A 95 10.47 -11.51 0.37
C ARG A 95 11.23 -11.27 -0.93
N SER A 96 11.24 -12.24 -1.83
CA SER A 96 11.79 -12.05 -3.17
C SER A 96 10.85 -11.19 -4.03
N ASP A 97 11.41 -10.56 -5.06
CA ASP A 97 10.65 -9.78 -6.03
C ASP A 97 9.62 -10.63 -6.75
N GLU A 98 9.98 -11.86 -7.16
CA GLU A 98 9.10 -12.78 -7.87
C GLU A 98 7.88 -13.17 -7.01
N ALA A 99 8.12 -13.53 -5.75
CA ALA A 99 7.05 -13.86 -4.82
C ALA A 99 6.15 -12.64 -4.58
N THR A 100 6.76 -11.47 -4.40
CA THR A 100 6.05 -10.23 -4.11
C THR A 100 5.19 -9.78 -5.30
N ILE A 101 5.72 -9.76 -6.52
CA ILE A 101 4.96 -9.34 -7.70
C ILE A 101 3.81 -10.30 -8.02
N THR A 102 4.00 -11.62 -7.83
CA THR A 102 2.91 -12.59 -8.01
C THR A 102 1.76 -12.32 -7.04
N MET A 103 2.07 -12.08 -5.76
CA MET A 103 1.07 -11.78 -4.74
C MET A 103 0.40 -10.42 -4.97
N LEU A 104 1.17 -9.39 -5.33
CA LEU A 104 0.64 -8.06 -5.63
C LEU A 104 -0.35 -8.10 -6.80
N ARG A 105 -0.09 -8.90 -7.84
CA ARG A 105 -1.02 -9.09 -8.96
C ARG A 105 -2.32 -9.79 -8.53
N GLN A 106 -2.28 -10.66 -7.53
CA GLN A 106 -3.48 -11.27 -6.96
C GLN A 106 -4.31 -10.23 -6.18
N ILE A 107 -3.65 -9.43 -5.34
CA ILE A 107 -4.27 -8.33 -4.58
C ILE A 107 -4.95 -7.35 -5.54
N GLN A 108 -4.24 -6.88 -6.58
CA GLN A 108 -4.80 -5.95 -7.56
C GLN A 108 -6.09 -6.47 -8.20
N ARG A 109 -6.14 -7.77 -8.56
CA ARG A 109 -7.35 -8.39 -9.13
C ARG A 109 -8.49 -8.44 -8.12
N LYS A 110 -8.20 -8.78 -6.86
CA LYS A 110 -9.21 -8.85 -5.77
C LYS A 110 -9.76 -7.47 -5.42
N LEU A 111 -8.91 -6.44 -5.41
CA LEU A 111 -9.29 -5.07 -5.10
C LEU A 111 -9.89 -4.32 -6.29
N ALA A 112 -9.76 -4.83 -7.53
CA ALA A 112 -10.08 -4.11 -8.76
C ALA A 112 -11.43 -3.38 -8.73
N ARG A 113 -12.50 -4.05 -8.28
CA ARG A 113 -13.84 -3.45 -8.19
C ARG A 113 -13.93 -2.34 -7.13
N THR A 114 -13.21 -2.49 -6.03
CA THR A 114 -13.17 -1.52 -4.94
C THR A 114 -12.40 -0.28 -5.34
N VAL A 115 -11.29 -0.43 -6.07
CA VAL A 115 -10.39 0.68 -6.41
C VAL A 115 -10.61 1.28 -7.81
N SER A 116 -11.41 0.65 -8.67
CA SER A 116 -11.64 1.13 -10.05
C SER A 116 -12.09 2.59 -10.18
N PRO A 117 -12.84 3.20 -9.22
CA PRO A 117 -13.17 4.62 -9.31
C PRO A 117 -11.93 5.55 -9.33
N PHE A 118 -10.78 5.08 -8.85
CA PHE A 118 -9.53 5.83 -8.73
C PHE A 118 -8.50 5.49 -9.81
N TYR A 119 -8.82 4.66 -10.80
CA TYR A 119 -7.88 4.37 -11.89
C TYR A 119 -7.51 5.65 -12.65
N GLY A 120 -6.20 5.96 -12.67
CA GLY A 120 -5.65 7.19 -13.26
C GLY A 120 -6.04 8.48 -12.54
N LYS A 121 -6.58 8.39 -11.31
CA LYS A 121 -7.05 9.54 -10.52
C LYS A 121 -6.46 9.48 -9.12
N ARG A 122 -6.34 10.65 -8.49
CA ARG A 122 -5.90 10.74 -7.10
C ARG A 122 -6.95 10.08 -6.17
N PRO A 123 -6.54 9.18 -5.26
CA PRO A 123 -7.39 8.70 -4.18
C PRO A 123 -7.81 9.87 -3.28
N THR A 124 -9.05 10.31 -3.44
CA THR A 124 -9.66 11.38 -2.65
C THR A 124 -10.82 10.80 -1.86
N ALA A 125 -10.96 11.21 -0.60
CA ALA A 125 -12.04 10.79 0.29
C ALA A 125 -13.39 11.37 -0.15
#